data_AF-G2J768-F1
#
_entry.id   AF-G2J768-F1
#
_cell.length_a   1.000
_cell.length_b   1.000
_cell.length_c   1.000
_cell.angle_alpha   90.00
_cell.angle_beta   90.00
_cell.angle_gamma   90.00
#
_symmetry.space_group_name_H-M   'P 1'
#
loop_
_entity.id
_entity.type
_entity.pdbx_description
1 polymer ?
#
loop_
_entity_poly.entity_id
_entity_poly.type
_entity_poly.pdbx_seq_one_letter_code
_entity_poly.pdbx_strand_id
1 'polypeptide(L)'
;MATVRKLHRTSLPIPYAKGTYPAKPLSPILGGILTLESDWTPCGGDPLRRALGNDAVDDDRLDLGCVAAHGHFVWEPARCTYEFTKEGKPATAFLFKLISMLQFSGTVPMIDVNAYAEWLTK
;
A
#
# COMPACT_ATOMS: atom_id res chain seq x y z
N MET A 1 2.24 7.90 5.23
CA MET A 1 1.69 6.52 5.33
C MET A 1 1.82 5.94 6.72
N ALA A 2 2.93 6.20 7.44
CA ALA A 2 3.14 5.64 8.78
C ALA A 2 2.01 5.90 9.77
N THR A 3 1.35 7.06 9.73
CA THR A 3 0.25 7.37 10.65
C THR A 3 -0.87 6.34 10.59
N VAL A 4 -1.17 5.80 9.40
CA VAL A 4 -2.19 4.76 9.21
C VAL A 4 -1.63 3.37 9.54
N ARG A 5 -0.40 3.06 9.11
CA ARG A 5 0.22 1.74 9.36
C ARG A 5 0.47 1.48 10.85
N LYS A 6 0.72 2.52 11.64
CA LYS A 6 0.90 2.46 13.10
C LYS A 6 -0.40 2.30 13.88
N LEU A 7 -1.58 2.40 13.24
CA LEU A 7 -2.84 2.17 13.93
C LEU A 7 -2.97 0.69 14.32
N HIS A 8 -3.43 0.47 15.54
CA HIS A 8 -3.77 -0.87 16.01
C HIS A 8 -4.92 -1.45 15.17
N ARG A 9 -4.79 -2.70 14.74
CA ARG A 9 -5.81 -3.42 13.97
C ARG A 9 -6.10 -4.76 14.64
N THR A 10 -7.37 -4.97 14.96
CA THR A 10 -7.87 -6.23 15.53
C THR A 10 -8.06 -7.30 14.45
N SER A 11 -7.94 -8.57 14.83
CA SER A 11 -8.26 -9.70 13.95
C SER A 11 -8.82 -10.85 14.79
N LEU A 12 -10.09 -11.18 14.58
CA LEU A 12 -10.76 -12.30 15.23
C LEU A 12 -10.70 -13.58 14.37
N PRO A 13 -10.79 -14.77 14.99
CA PRO A 13 -11.07 -16.00 14.26
C PRO A 13 -12.33 -15.88 13.41
N ILE A 14 -12.32 -16.44 12.20
CA ILE A 14 -13.39 -16.25 11.21
C ILE A 14 -14.24 -17.52 11.12
N PRO A 15 -15.50 -17.51 11.60
CA PRO A 15 -16.41 -18.63 11.40
C PRO A 15 -16.74 -18.79 9.92
N TYR A 16 -16.79 -20.02 9.43
CA TYR A 16 -17.21 -20.36 8.09
C TYR A 16 -18.01 -21.67 8.11
N ALA A 17 -18.55 -22.08 6.96
CA ALA A 17 -19.54 -23.17 6.88
C ALA A 17 -19.10 -24.51 7.50
N LYS A 18 -17.79 -24.77 7.65
CA LYS A 18 -17.26 -26.06 8.13
C LYS A 18 -16.36 -25.94 9.37
N GLY A 19 -16.31 -24.77 10.01
CA GLY A 19 -15.47 -24.56 11.18
C GLY A 19 -15.08 -23.10 11.37
N THR A 20 -13.90 -22.88 11.94
CA THR A 20 -13.40 -21.53 12.24
C THR A 20 -11.95 -21.43 11.80
N TYR A 21 -11.65 -20.44 10.95
CA TYR A 21 -10.26 -20.10 10.64
C TYR A 21 -9.63 -19.38 11.83
N PRO A 22 -8.33 -19.58 12.09
CA PRO A 22 -7.61 -18.72 13.04
C PRO A 22 -7.68 -17.26 12.59
N ALA A 23 -7.42 -16.35 13.52
CA ALA A 23 -7.35 -14.92 13.21
C ALA A 23 -6.43 -14.68 12.01
N LYS A 24 -6.95 -13.97 11.00
CA LYS A 24 -6.19 -13.70 9.77
C LYS A 24 -4.99 -12.81 10.12
N PRO A 25 -3.77 -13.14 9.64
CA PRO A 25 -2.64 -12.22 9.70
C PRO A 25 -3.01 -10.87 9.08
N LEU A 26 -2.58 -9.78 9.70
CA LEU A 26 -2.91 -8.43 9.23
C LEU A 26 -2.30 -8.22 7.84
N SER A 27 -3.14 -7.95 6.85
CA SER A 27 -2.67 -7.63 5.50
C SER A 27 -1.85 -6.32 5.51
N PRO A 28 -0.82 -6.21 4.65
CA PRO A 28 -0.10 -4.96 4.49
C PRO A 28 -1.05 -3.88 3.96
N ILE A 29 -0.88 -2.65 4.44
CA ILE A 29 -1.61 -1.49 3.91
C ILE A 29 -0.76 -0.91 2.79
N LEU A 30 -1.27 -0.96 1.56
CA LEU A 30 -0.61 -0.36 0.40
C LEU A 30 -0.57 1.17 0.56
N GLY A 31 0.62 1.74 0.39
CA GLY A 31 0.86 3.16 0.40
C GLY A 31 1.25 3.66 -0.98
N GLY A 32 0.78 4.85 -1.33
CA GLY A 32 1.13 5.42 -2.61
C GLY A 32 0.86 6.91 -2.72
N ILE A 33 1.28 7.47 -3.85
CA ILE A 33 1.10 8.88 -4.19
C ILE A 33 0.60 9.01 -5.62
N LEU A 34 -0.33 9.94 -5.83
CA LEU A 34 -0.93 10.24 -7.13
C LEU A 34 -0.71 11.71 -7.43
N THR A 35 -0.09 11.99 -8.57
CA THR A 35 0.23 13.35 -9.03
C THR A 35 -0.04 13.45 -10.51
N LEU A 36 -0.27 14.68 -11.00
CA LEU A 36 -0.43 14.93 -12.43
C LEU A 36 0.93 15.09 -13.12
N GLU A 37 1.81 15.86 -12.48
CA GLU A 37 3.11 16.29 -13.01
C GLU A 37 4.21 16.10 -11.96
N SER A 38 5.46 16.23 -12.40
CA SER A 38 6.64 16.22 -11.54
C SER A 38 7.49 17.46 -11.78
N ASP A 39 7.88 18.13 -10.71
CA ASP A 39 8.81 19.27 -10.77
C ASP A 39 10.24 18.82 -11.13
N TRP A 40 10.54 17.52 -11.03
CA TRP A 40 11.84 16.97 -11.38
C TRP A 40 11.94 16.59 -12.85
N THR A 41 13.05 16.95 -13.47
CA THR A 41 13.40 16.57 -14.85
C THR A 41 14.74 15.83 -14.87
N PRO A 42 14.78 14.54 -15.24
CA PRO A 42 13.66 13.67 -15.59
C PRO A 42 12.85 13.20 -14.36
N CYS A 43 11.53 13.02 -14.53
CA CYS A 43 10.61 12.61 -13.46
C CYS A 43 11.04 11.32 -12.75
N GLY A 44 11.48 10.30 -13.50
CA GLY A 44 11.93 8.99 -12.98
C GLY A 44 13.41 8.95 -12.59
N GLY A 45 14.06 10.10 -12.42
CA GLY A 45 15.49 10.21 -12.15
C GLY A 45 15.88 10.01 -10.68
N ASP A 46 17.16 10.30 -10.39
CA ASP A 46 17.72 10.20 -9.05
C ASP A 46 16.99 11.00 -7.96
N PRO A 47 16.43 12.22 -8.23
CA PRO A 47 15.68 12.95 -7.22
C PRO A 47 14.51 12.16 -6.66
N LEU A 48 13.74 11.48 -7.54
CA LEU A 48 12.64 10.62 -7.13
C LEU A 48 13.14 9.44 -6.30
N ARG A 49 14.19 8.76 -6.75
CA ARG A 49 14.77 7.60 -6.04
C ARG A 49 15.26 7.98 -4.64
N ARG A 50 15.89 9.16 -4.50
CA ARG A 50 16.35 9.69 -3.21
C ARG A 50 15.17 10.06 -2.30
N ALA A 51 14.15 10.71 -2.85
CA ALA A 51 12.96 11.10 -2.10
C ALA A 51 12.14 9.89 -1.60
N LEU A 52 12.05 8.83 -2.40
CA LEU A 52 11.38 7.59 -2.01
C LEU A 52 12.15 6.82 -0.92
N GLY A 53 13.47 7.02 -0.86
CA GLY A 53 14.36 6.44 0.14
C GLY A 53 14.50 4.92 0.02
N ASN A 54 15.72 4.44 -0.19
CA ASN A 54 15.97 2.98 -0.17
C ASN A 54 15.94 2.40 1.25
N ASP A 55 16.11 3.25 2.27
CA ASP A 55 16.16 2.87 3.70
C ASP A 55 14.87 3.21 4.45
N ALA A 56 13.77 3.49 3.72
CA ALA A 56 12.49 3.80 4.35
C ALA A 56 12.04 2.61 5.23
N VAL A 57 11.80 2.90 6.52
CA VAL A 57 11.19 1.95 7.45
C VAL A 57 9.87 1.47 6.85
N ASP A 58 9.52 0.19 7.06
CA ASP A 58 8.33 -0.45 6.49
C ASP A 58 7.05 0.40 6.63
N ASP A 59 6.92 1.21 7.68
CA ASP A 59 5.76 2.07 7.91
C ASP A 59 5.64 3.27 6.96
N ASP A 60 6.75 3.81 6.45
CA ASP A 60 6.76 5.01 5.62
C ASP A 60 6.94 4.74 4.12
N ARG A 61 7.33 3.51 3.76
CA ARG A 61 7.54 3.11 2.36
C ARG A 61 6.28 3.31 1.50
N LEU A 62 6.43 3.89 0.32
CA LEU A 62 5.40 3.87 -0.71
C LEU A 62 5.56 2.59 -1.55
N ASP A 63 4.48 1.85 -1.78
CA ASP A 63 4.54 0.61 -2.56
C ASP A 63 4.38 0.88 -4.06
N LEU A 64 3.65 1.95 -4.41
CA LEU A 64 3.42 2.35 -5.79
C LEU A 64 3.02 3.82 -5.89
N GLY A 65 3.21 4.43 -7.06
CA GLY A 65 2.75 5.80 -7.31
C GLY A 65 2.59 6.09 -8.80
N CYS A 66 1.82 7.13 -9.11
CA CYS A 66 1.54 7.55 -10.47
C CYS A 66 1.83 9.05 -10.65
N VAL A 67 2.53 9.37 -11.73
CA VAL A 67 2.69 10.72 -12.25
C VAL A 67 2.05 10.74 -13.62
N ALA A 68 0.81 11.23 -13.71
CA ALA A 68 -0.08 11.00 -14.85
C ALA A 68 0.52 11.40 -16.22
N ALA A 69 1.35 12.45 -16.26
CA ALA A 69 2.02 12.92 -17.47
C ALA A 69 3.29 12.15 -17.84
N HIS A 70 3.89 11.39 -16.92
CA HIS A 70 5.23 10.81 -17.10
C HIS A 70 5.28 9.28 -17.00
N GLY A 71 4.58 8.68 -16.05
CA GLY A 71 4.75 7.26 -15.75
C GLY A 71 4.25 6.86 -14.37
N HIS A 72 4.51 5.62 -13.99
CA HIS A 72 4.24 5.12 -12.65
C HIS A 72 5.49 4.44 -12.09
N PHE A 73 5.54 4.29 -10.77
CA PHE A 73 6.59 3.55 -10.11
C PHE A 73 6.01 2.52 -9.13
N VAL A 74 6.79 1.49 -8.87
CA VAL A 74 6.43 0.40 -7.95
C VAL A 74 7.68 0.00 -7.18
N TRP A 75 7.50 -0.31 -5.90
CA TRP A 75 8.50 -1.01 -5.11
C TRP A 75 8.57 -2.48 -5.55
N GLU A 76 9.77 -2.97 -5.85
CA GLU A 76 10.05 -4.37 -6.14
C GLU A 76 10.71 -5.02 -4.91
N PRO A 77 9.95 -5.81 -4.11
CA PRO A 77 10.45 -6.41 -2.88
C PRO A 77 11.65 -7.33 -3.10
N ALA A 78 11.73 -8.04 -4.24
CA ALA A 78 12.83 -8.97 -4.49
C ALA A 78 14.17 -8.28 -4.75
N ARG A 79 14.14 -7.04 -5.25
CA ARG A 79 15.32 -6.24 -5.60
C ARG A 79 15.61 -5.13 -4.60
N CYS A 80 14.72 -4.93 -3.62
CA CYS A 80 14.74 -3.81 -2.69
C CYS A 80 14.97 -2.46 -3.41
N THR A 81 14.24 -2.23 -4.50
CA THR A 81 14.39 -1.01 -5.29
C THR A 81 13.07 -0.58 -5.92
N TYR A 82 13.02 0.68 -6.35
CA TYR A 82 11.90 1.21 -7.12
C TYR A 82 12.14 1.08 -8.62
N GLU A 83 11.15 0.55 -9.32
CA GLU A 83 11.11 0.54 -10.77
C GLU A 83 10.15 1.63 -11.26
N PHE A 84 10.67 2.55 -12.09
CA PHE A 84 9.88 3.60 -12.74
C PHE A 84 9.66 3.21 -14.20
N THR A 85 8.39 3.16 -14.60
CA THR A 85 7.99 2.84 -15.97
C THR A 85 7.48 4.10 -16.65
N LYS A 86 8.21 4.56 -17.68
CA LYS A 86 7.75 5.62 -18.57
C LYS A 86 6.85 5.03 -19.64
N GLU A 87 5.66 5.59 -19.81
CA GLU A 87 4.66 5.00 -20.71
C GLU A 87 3.59 6.01 -21.17
N GLY A 88 2.84 5.64 -22.20
CA GLY A 88 1.80 6.51 -22.79
C GLY A 88 0.45 6.49 -22.05
N LYS A 89 0.22 5.56 -21.11
CA LYS A 89 -1.02 5.48 -20.32
C LYS A 89 -0.74 5.25 -18.81
N PRO A 90 -0.02 6.16 -18.13
CA PRO A 90 0.44 5.94 -16.76
C PRO A 90 -0.67 5.59 -15.77
N ALA A 91 -1.80 6.30 -15.84
CA ALA A 91 -2.93 6.07 -14.95
C ALA A 91 -3.54 4.67 -15.11
N THR A 92 -3.62 4.17 -16.34
CA THR A 92 -4.18 2.83 -16.62
C THR A 92 -3.24 1.73 -16.15
N ALA A 93 -1.94 1.85 -16.40
CA ALA A 93 -0.97 0.88 -15.92
C ALA A 93 -0.86 0.88 -14.39
N PHE A 94 -0.87 2.05 -13.77
CA PHE A 94 -0.97 2.19 -12.32
C PHE A 94 -2.23 1.46 -11.78
N LEU A 95 -3.40 1.67 -12.40
CA LEU A 95 -4.64 1.03 -11.97
C LEU A 95 -4.54 -0.50 -12.04
N PHE A 96 -4.02 -1.05 -13.14
CA PHE A 96 -3.85 -2.50 -13.27
C PHE A 96 -2.87 -3.06 -12.24
N LYS A 97 -1.78 -2.33 -11.97
CA LYS A 97 -0.83 -2.73 -10.93
C LYS A 97 -1.46 -2.69 -9.55
N LEU A 98 -2.21 -1.64 -9.23
CA LEU A 98 -2.94 -1.50 -7.96
C LEU A 98 -3.93 -2.65 -7.76
N ILE A 99 -4.72 -2.99 -8.78
CA ILE A 99 -5.66 -4.13 -8.72
C ILE A 99 -4.90 -5.43 -8.45
N SER A 100 -3.81 -5.68 -9.18
CA SER A 100 -2.99 -6.87 -8.98
C SER A 100 -2.43 -6.97 -7.56
N MET A 101 -1.95 -5.87 -6.98
CA MET A 101 -1.44 -5.86 -5.60
C MET A 101 -2.55 -6.04 -4.55
N LEU A 102 -3.73 -5.46 -4.78
CA LEU A 102 -4.89 -5.62 -3.90
C LEU A 102 -5.42 -7.06 -3.89
N GLN A 103 -5.33 -7.77 -5.02
CA GLN A 103 -5.75 -9.18 -5.10
C GLN A 103 -5.00 -10.08 -4.10
N PHE A 104 -3.72 -9.80 -3.83
CA PHE A 104 -2.93 -10.54 -2.83
C PHE A 104 -3.32 -10.22 -1.39
N SER A 105 -3.94 -9.07 -1.12
CA SER A 105 -4.41 -8.71 0.23
C SER A 105 -5.65 -9.51 0.66
N GLY A 106 -6.43 -9.99 -0.32
CA GLY A 106 -7.69 -10.69 -0.09
C GLY A 106 -8.71 -9.83 0.66
N THR A 107 -9.56 -10.45 1.48
CA THR A 107 -10.53 -9.75 2.33
C THR A 107 -9.88 -9.19 3.59
N VAL A 108 -10.42 -8.11 4.16
CA VAL A 108 -9.91 -7.57 5.43
C VAL A 108 -10.09 -8.60 6.57
N PRO A 109 -9.22 -8.56 7.61
CA PRO A 109 -9.42 -9.36 8.82
C PRO A 109 -10.76 -9.06 9.50
N MET A 110 -11.30 -10.03 10.24
CA MET A 110 -12.54 -9.85 11.00
C MET A 110 -12.27 -8.90 12.19
N ILE A 111 -12.93 -7.74 12.19
CA ILE A 111 -12.78 -6.72 13.22
C ILE A 111 -13.38 -7.19 14.56
N ASP A 112 -12.74 -6.82 15.67
CA ASP A 112 -13.32 -6.92 17.00
C ASP A 112 -14.05 -5.62 17.33
N VAL A 113 -15.37 -5.60 17.15
CA VAL A 113 -16.20 -4.42 17.44
C VAL A 113 -16.30 -4.13 18.94
N ASN A 114 -16.12 -5.13 19.80
CA ASN A 114 -16.23 -4.93 21.25
C ASN A 114 -15.02 -4.16 21.81
N ALA A 115 -13.85 -4.30 21.19
CA ALA A 115 -12.69 -3.46 21.50
C ALA A 115 -12.97 -1.96 21.31
N TYR A 116 -13.90 -1.59 20.41
CA TYR A 116 -14.32 -0.20 20.22
C TYR A 116 -15.50 0.18 21.11
N ALA A 117 -16.32 -0.78 21.56
CA ALA A 117 -17.43 -0.53 22.46
C ALA A 117 -16.98 -0.03 23.85
N GLU A 118 -15.71 -0.28 24.24
CA GLU A 118 -15.10 0.27 25.46
C GLU A 118 -15.18 1.81 25.55
N TRP A 119 -15.34 2.49 24.42
CA TRP A 119 -15.45 3.94 24.35
C TRP A 119 -16.86 4.48 24.59
N LEU A 120 -17.88 3.60 24.68
CA LEU A 120 -19.27 4.02 24.96
C LEU A 120 -19.51 4.39 26.42
N THR A 121 -18.67 3.90 27.33
CA THR A 121 -18.80 4.08 28.77
C THR A 121 -17.71 4.96 29.38
N LYS A 122 -16.82 5.49 28.53
CA LYS A 122 -15.81 6.49 28.91
C LYS A 122 -16.38 7.89 28.96
#